data_AF-A0A1E3JI95-F1
#
_entry.id   AF-A0A1E3JI95-F1
#
_cell.length_a   1.000
_cell.length_b   1.000
_cell.length_c   1.000
_cell.angle_alpha   90.00
_cell.angle_beta   90.00
_cell.angle_gamma   90.00
#
_symmetry.space_group_name_H-M   'P 1'
#
loop_
_entity.id
_entity.type
_entity.pdbx_description
1 polymer ?
#
loop_
_entity_poly.entity_id
_entity_poly.type
_entity_poly.pdbx_seq_one_letter_code
_entity_poly.pdbx_strand_id
1 'polypeptide(L)'
;MSQFTEQIWTVISNDEEENTNPSFACHPQSTRRARPISLTKHNLRSLGSISCLEDNTNTILLSASRYDPTTNTLSRTSLTAVRSDKRIPMTEFQVSVDAMSQVDGLLSRKLEEPGGEGDAWLVSCFQGENTKALLEKEEALFSELRDGDGGVSVVGEGRVQLVRAESPDAVKQLWEQALEFEKRESCYDEDSEASEDSD
;
A
#
# COMPACT_ATOMS: atom_id res chain seq x y z
N MET A 1 7.29 9.49 -6.03
CA MET A 1 6.32 10.04 -5.05
C MET A 1 5.73 8.87 -4.31
N SER A 2 5.68 8.90 -2.98
CA SER A 2 5.02 7.84 -2.21
C SER A 2 3.52 7.87 -2.49
N GLN A 3 2.94 6.68 -2.59
CA GLN A 3 1.54 6.41 -2.87
C GLN A 3 0.92 5.68 -1.67
N PHE A 4 -0.21 6.20 -1.20
CA PHE A 4 -1.10 5.55 -0.26
C PHE A 4 -2.36 5.11 -1.00
N THR A 5 -2.79 3.87 -0.80
CA THR A 5 -3.95 3.28 -1.47
C THR A 5 -4.86 2.62 -0.45
N GLU A 6 -6.16 2.86 -0.55
CA GLU A 6 -7.20 2.15 0.21
C GLU A 6 -8.19 1.51 -0.76
N GLN A 7 -8.42 0.21 -0.58
CA GLN A 7 -9.39 -0.60 -1.31
C GLN A 7 -10.34 -1.26 -0.31
N ILE A 8 -11.63 -1.24 -0.64
CA ILE A 8 -12.68 -1.81 0.22
C ILE A 8 -13.63 -2.62 -0.65
N TRP A 9 -13.84 -3.87 -0.27
CA TRP A 9 -14.82 -4.78 -0.87
C TRP A 9 -16.02 -4.94 0.05
N THR A 10 -17.21 -4.91 -0.55
CA THR A 10 -18.50 -5.19 0.10
C THR A 10 -19.25 -6.28 -0.66
N VAL A 11 -20.08 -7.04 0.06
CA VAL A 11 -21.04 -7.96 -0.56
C VAL A 11 -22.21 -7.17 -1.10
N ILE A 12 -22.58 -7.41 -2.36
CA ILE A 12 -23.81 -6.89 -2.95
C ILE A 12 -24.93 -7.85 -2.55
N SER A 13 -25.80 -7.42 -1.65
CA SER A 13 -27.04 -8.13 -1.34
C SER A 13 -27.99 -8.01 -2.53
N ASN A 14 -28.11 -9.08 -3.33
CA ASN A 14 -29.21 -9.19 -4.27
C ASN A 14 -30.41 -9.77 -3.51
N ASP A 15 -31.50 -9.00 -3.40
CA ASP A 15 -32.73 -9.38 -2.69
C ASP A 15 -33.52 -10.50 -3.38
N GLU A 16 -33.03 -11.04 -4.50
CA GLU A 16 -33.67 -12.14 -5.22
C GLU A 16 -32.90 -13.46 -5.03
N GLU A 17 -33.57 -14.37 -4.32
CA GLU A 17 -33.40 -15.83 -4.23
C GLU A 17 -32.00 -16.41 -4.50
N GLU A 18 -31.41 -16.99 -3.44
CA GLU A 18 -30.51 -18.15 -3.51
C GLU A 18 -29.40 -18.09 -4.58
N ASN A 19 -28.78 -16.92 -4.76
CA ASN A 19 -27.58 -16.83 -5.58
C ASN A 19 -26.44 -17.56 -4.85
N THR A 20 -26.08 -18.74 -5.33
CA THR A 20 -24.97 -19.57 -4.83
C THR A 20 -23.61 -18.91 -5.02
N ASN A 21 -23.54 -17.80 -5.77
CA ASN A 21 -22.36 -16.99 -5.99
C ASN A 21 -22.61 -15.55 -5.52
N PRO A 22 -22.06 -15.13 -4.36
CA PRO A 22 -22.17 -13.74 -3.92
C PRO A 22 -21.42 -12.82 -4.89
N SER A 23 -22.00 -11.67 -5.20
CA SER A 23 -21.35 -10.63 -5.98
C SER A 23 -20.67 -9.62 -5.05
N PHE A 24 -19.54 -9.07 -5.48
CA PHE A 24 -18.77 -8.10 -4.70
C PHE A 24 -18.65 -6.78 -5.43
N ALA A 25 -18.70 -5.68 -4.69
CA ALA A 25 -18.34 -4.36 -5.17
C ALA A 25 -17.00 -3.96 -4.56
N CYS A 26 -16.05 -3.51 -5.38
CA CYS A 26 -14.91 -2.75 -4.90
C CYS A 26 -15.26 -1.26 -4.94
N HIS A 27 -15.25 -0.59 -3.79
CA HIS A 27 -15.46 0.85 -3.72
C HIS A 27 -14.31 1.60 -4.42
N PRO A 28 -14.56 2.83 -4.90
CA PRO A 28 -13.52 3.62 -5.58
C PRO A 28 -12.27 3.71 -4.72
N GLN A 29 -11.12 3.33 -5.29
CA GLN A 29 -9.84 3.37 -4.59
C GLN A 29 -9.54 4.80 -4.14
N SER A 30 -9.24 4.99 -2.86
CA SER A 30 -8.65 6.26 -2.42
C SER A 30 -7.15 6.18 -2.63
N THR A 31 -6.67 6.77 -3.72
CA THR A 31 -5.23 6.90 -3.99
C THR A 31 -4.78 8.31 -3.68
N ARG A 32 -3.73 8.44 -2.86
CA ARG A 32 -3.11 9.73 -2.51
C ARG A 32 -1.61 9.65 -2.73
N ARG A 33 -0.99 10.79 -3.05
CA ARG A 33 0.45 10.88 -3.30
C ARG A 33 1.09 12.01 -2.52
N ALA A 34 2.28 11.76 -2.01
CA ALA A 34 3.10 12.70 -1.24
C ALA A 34 4.57 12.54 -1.63
N ARG A 35 5.45 13.42 -1.12
CA ARG A 35 6.90 13.22 -1.26
C ARG A 35 7.25 11.83 -0.72
N PRO A 36 8.32 11.22 -1.22
CA PRO A 36 8.68 9.88 -0.79
C PRO A 36 8.84 9.77 0.74
N ILE A 37 8.15 8.80 1.31
CA ILE A 37 8.09 8.55 2.76
C ILE A 37 9.21 7.60 3.13
N SER A 38 10.11 8.07 4.00
CA SER A 38 11.25 7.30 4.50
C SER A 38 10.92 6.64 5.84
N LEU A 39 11.01 5.31 5.88
CA LEU A 39 10.76 4.51 7.07
C LEU A 39 12.07 4.19 7.78
N THR A 40 12.09 4.44 9.08
CA THR A 40 13.16 4.01 9.98
C THR A 40 12.92 2.59 10.48
N LYS A 41 13.97 1.96 11.00
CA LYS A 41 13.84 0.68 11.72
C LYS A 41 12.83 0.77 12.87
N HIS A 42 12.69 1.95 13.49
CA HIS A 42 11.70 2.19 14.53
C HIS A 42 10.27 2.13 13.96
N ASN A 43 10.00 2.83 12.84
CA ASN A 43 8.68 2.78 12.19
C ASN A 43 8.29 1.35 11.81
N LEU A 44 9.25 0.58 11.28
CA LEU A 44 9.04 -0.82 10.90
C LEU A 44 8.76 -1.70 12.13
N ARG A 45 9.42 -1.49 13.26
CA ARG A 45 9.10 -2.22 14.50
C ARG A 45 7.72 -1.87 15.06
N SER A 46 7.30 -0.61 14.94
CA SER A 46 5.98 -0.18 15.42
C SER A 46 4.81 -0.71 14.59
N LEU A 47 5.07 -1.21 13.38
CA LEU A 47 4.06 -1.75 12.47
C LEU A 47 3.71 -3.23 12.73
N GLY A 48 4.34 -3.86 13.73
CA GLY A 48 4.21 -5.28 14.03
C GLY A 48 5.48 -6.05 13.72
N SER A 49 5.42 -7.38 13.88
CA SER A 49 6.55 -8.33 13.81
C SER A 49 7.20 -8.47 12.42
N ILE A 50 7.63 -7.35 11.81
CA ILE A 50 8.41 -7.29 10.57
C ILE A 50 9.83 -7.78 10.90
N SER A 51 9.99 -9.10 10.94
CA SER A 51 11.21 -9.77 11.41
C SER A 51 12.23 -9.99 10.31
N CYS A 52 11.88 -9.80 9.03
CA CYS A 52 12.78 -10.05 7.91
C CYS A 52 12.60 -9.03 6.79
N LEU A 53 13.22 -7.85 6.92
CA LEU A 53 13.53 -7.05 5.74
C LEU A 53 14.80 -7.62 5.10
N GLU A 54 14.78 -7.85 3.79
CA GLU A 54 15.97 -8.31 3.10
C GLU A 54 17.05 -7.22 3.11
N ASP A 55 18.31 -7.61 3.24
CA ASP A 55 19.42 -6.66 3.37
C ASP A 55 19.59 -5.77 2.12
N ASN A 56 19.12 -6.23 0.96
CA ASN A 56 19.12 -5.52 -0.33
C ASN A 56 17.83 -4.72 -0.61
N THR A 57 16.77 -4.86 0.20
CA THR A 57 15.53 -4.06 0.05
C THR A 57 15.80 -2.58 0.20
N ASN A 58 15.32 -1.77 -0.74
CA ASN A 58 15.42 -0.30 -0.74
C ASN A 58 14.04 0.35 -0.65
N THR A 59 13.07 -0.25 -1.34
CA THR A 59 11.68 0.23 -1.39
C THR A 59 10.76 -0.85 -0.85
N ILE A 60 9.73 -0.43 -0.14
CA ILE A 60 8.80 -1.27 0.57
C ILE A 60 7.40 -0.94 0.07
N LEU A 61 6.61 -1.96 -0.20
CA LEU A 61 5.16 -1.85 -0.22
C LEU A 61 4.66 -2.37 1.12
N LEU A 62 4.24 -1.46 1.98
CA LEU A 62 3.61 -1.79 3.24
C LEU A 62 2.15 -2.08 2.94
N SER A 63 1.65 -3.25 3.33
CA SER A 63 0.24 -3.63 3.15
C SER A 63 -0.34 -4.13 4.47
N ALA A 64 -1.56 -3.71 4.77
CA ALA A 64 -2.37 -4.21 5.87
C ALA A 64 -3.78 -4.51 5.37
N SER A 65 -4.41 -5.51 5.97
CA SER A 65 -5.78 -5.89 5.62
C SER A 65 -6.63 -6.06 6.87
N ARG A 66 -7.92 -5.78 6.76
CA ARG A 66 -8.89 -5.96 7.85
C ARG A 66 -10.22 -6.44 7.30
N TYR A 67 -10.80 -7.41 7.98
CA TYR A 67 -12.21 -7.76 7.85
C TYR A 67 -12.99 -7.13 9.01
N ASP A 68 -14.07 -6.41 8.70
CA ASP A 68 -14.99 -5.86 9.69
C ASP A 68 -16.34 -6.61 9.61
N PRO A 69 -16.66 -7.44 10.61
CA PRO A 69 -17.92 -8.19 10.62
C PRO A 69 -19.14 -7.29 10.85
N THR A 70 -18.97 -6.09 11.43
CA THR A 70 -20.08 -5.18 11.72
C THR A 70 -20.65 -4.59 10.44
N THR A 71 -19.77 -4.20 9.53
CA THR A 71 -20.13 -3.60 8.24
C THR A 71 -20.10 -4.62 7.11
N ASN A 72 -19.68 -5.85 7.41
CA ASN A 72 -19.44 -6.91 6.43
C ASN A 72 -18.54 -6.40 5.30
N THR A 73 -17.37 -5.88 5.66
CA THR A 73 -16.40 -5.30 4.72
C THR A 73 -15.03 -5.93 4.83
N LEU A 74 -14.39 -6.09 3.68
CA LEU A 74 -12.98 -6.44 3.58
C LEU A 74 -12.21 -5.23 3.08
N SER A 75 -11.08 -4.91 3.69
CA SER A 75 -10.27 -3.75 3.33
C SER A 75 -8.80 -4.11 3.18
N ARG A 76 -8.15 -3.41 2.25
CA ARG A 76 -6.70 -3.38 2.05
C ARG A 76 -6.23 -1.93 2.10
N THR A 77 -5.20 -1.67 2.88
CA THR A 77 -4.51 -0.39 2.94
C THR A 77 -3.05 -0.61 2.61
N SER A 78 -2.53 0.11 1.63
CA SER A 78 -1.13 0.02 1.25
C SER A 78 -0.44 1.39 1.24
N LEU A 79 0.87 1.36 1.46
CA LEU A 79 1.75 2.52 1.46
C LEU A 79 3.08 2.15 0.81
N THR A 80 3.47 2.88 -0.23
CA THR A 80 4.81 2.76 -0.79
C THR A 80 5.77 3.67 -0.05
N ALA A 81 6.90 3.11 0.36
CA ALA A 81 7.89 3.79 1.18
C ALA A 81 9.29 3.29 0.87
N VAL A 82 10.29 3.96 1.42
CA VAL A 82 11.72 3.64 1.27
C VAL A 82 12.37 3.43 2.61
N ARG A 83 13.47 2.69 2.61
CA ARG A 83 14.28 2.48 3.80
C ARG A 83 15.24 3.65 4.04
N SER A 84 15.09 4.31 5.18
CA SER A 84 15.94 5.43 5.61
C SER A 84 17.36 5.02 6.00
N ASP A 85 17.59 3.74 6.32
CA ASP A 85 18.88 3.25 6.85
C ASP A 85 19.93 3.01 5.76
N LYS A 86 19.58 3.24 4.49
CA LYS A 86 20.50 3.11 3.35
C LYS A 86 20.80 4.46 2.72
N ARG A 87 22.08 4.72 2.47
CA ARG A 87 22.52 5.83 1.64
C ARG A 87 22.25 5.50 0.17
N ILE A 88 21.04 5.79 -0.28
CA ILE A 88 20.62 5.64 -1.68
C ILE A 88 20.65 7.03 -2.32
N PRO A 89 21.25 7.21 -3.51
CA PRO A 89 21.17 8.47 -4.24
C PRO A 89 19.70 8.88 -4.47
N MET A 90 19.38 10.17 -4.32
CA MET A 90 18.01 10.68 -4.45
C MET A 90 17.34 10.33 -5.80
N THR A 91 18.13 10.21 -6.87
CA THR A 91 17.65 9.80 -8.19
C THR A 91 17.23 8.33 -8.24
N GLU A 92 18.01 7.42 -7.64
CA GLU A 92 17.65 6.00 -7.52
C GLU A 92 16.42 5.80 -6.61
N PHE A 93 16.31 6.64 -5.59
CA PHE A 93 15.20 6.66 -4.65
C PHE A 93 13.87 7.00 -5.31
N GLN A 94 13.83 8.06 -6.11
CA GLN A 94 12.62 8.46 -6.82
C GLN A 94 12.17 7.39 -7.83
N VAL A 95 13.12 6.86 -8.62
CA VAL A 95 12.85 5.81 -9.62
C VAL A 95 12.26 4.56 -8.96
N SER A 96 12.84 4.13 -7.84
CA SER A 96 12.40 2.93 -7.13
C SER A 96 11.00 3.08 -6.52
N VAL A 97 10.68 4.24 -5.94
CA VAL A 97 9.34 4.54 -5.40
C VAL A 97 8.29 4.62 -6.50
N ASP A 98 8.61 5.24 -7.62
CA ASP A 98 7.69 5.34 -8.76
C ASP A 98 7.41 3.97 -9.38
N ALA A 99 8.42 3.10 -9.47
CA ALA A 99 8.25 1.71 -9.89
C ALA A 99 7.36 0.93 -8.91
N MET A 100 7.58 1.07 -7.60
CA MET A 100 6.77 0.41 -6.58
C MET A 100 5.31 0.91 -6.59
N SER A 101 5.09 2.20 -6.86
CA SER A 101 3.74 2.76 -7.01
C SER A 101 3.02 2.23 -8.25
N GLN A 102 3.75 1.94 -9.33
CA GLN A 102 3.19 1.25 -10.50
C GLN A 102 2.81 -0.19 -10.16
N VAL A 103 3.65 -0.91 -9.42
CA VAL A 103 3.32 -2.27 -8.94
C VAL A 103 2.09 -2.26 -8.06
N ASP A 104 1.99 -1.34 -7.09
CA ASP A 104 0.80 -1.21 -6.24
C ASP A 104 -0.45 -0.87 -7.07
N GLY A 105 -0.34 -0.02 -8.09
CA GLY A 105 -1.44 0.27 -9.00
C GLY A 105 -1.89 -0.95 -9.83
N LEU A 106 -0.95 -1.74 -10.35
CA LEU A 106 -1.25 -2.97 -11.08
C LEU A 106 -1.85 -4.04 -10.18
N LEU A 107 -1.30 -4.21 -8.98
CA LEU A 107 -1.81 -5.10 -7.95
C LEU A 107 -3.24 -4.75 -7.58
N SER A 108 -3.50 -3.45 -7.34
CA SER A 108 -4.83 -2.96 -6.99
C SER A 108 -5.85 -3.22 -8.11
N ARG A 109 -5.47 -3.05 -9.38
CA ARG A 109 -6.31 -3.40 -10.54
C ARG A 109 -6.57 -4.90 -10.66
N LYS A 110 -5.54 -5.74 -10.52
CA LYS A 110 -5.69 -7.20 -10.56
C LYS A 110 -6.55 -7.73 -9.41
N LEU A 111 -6.59 -7.04 -8.28
CA LEU A 111 -7.48 -7.34 -7.15
C LEU A 111 -8.91 -6.80 -7.35
N GLU A 112 -9.10 -5.85 -8.27
CA GLU A 112 -10.40 -5.27 -8.60
C GLU A 112 -11.12 -6.01 -9.72
N GLU A 113 -10.40 -6.47 -10.73
CA GLU A 113 -11.00 -7.09 -11.93
C GLU A 113 -11.87 -8.30 -11.53
N PRO A 114 -13.21 -8.21 -11.64
CA PRO A 114 -14.06 -9.36 -11.43
C PRO A 114 -13.97 -10.22 -12.69
N GLY A 115 -13.16 -11.27 -12.62
CA GLY A 115 -12.88 -12.15 -13.76
C GLY A 115 -12.89 -13.63 -13.36
N GLY A 116 -14.00 -14.32 -13.61
CA GLY A 116 -14.09 -15.79 -13.55
C GLY A 116 -13.84 -16.38 -12.15
N GLU A 117 -12.93 -17.35 -12.03
CA GLU A 117 -12.45 -17.93 -10.74
C GLU A 117 -11.91 -16.86 -9.74
N GLY A 118 -11.79 -15.60 -10.18
CA GLY A 118 -11.30 -14.44 -9.44
C GLY A 118 -12.07 -14.06 -8.17
N ASP A 119 -13.28 -14.57 -7.95
CA ASP A 119 -14.05 -14.29 -6.72
C ASP A 119 -13.81 -15.32 -5.61
N ALA A 120 -13.20 -16.47 -5.89
CA ALA A 120 -13.09 -17.56 -4.90
C ALA A 120 -12.32 -17.14 -3.63
N TRP A 121 -11.29 -16.30 -3.78
CA TRP A 121 -10.54 -15.77 -2.64
C TRP A 121 -11.35 -14.72 -1.86
N LEU A 122 -12.15 -13.89 -2.55
CA LEU A 122 -13.08 -12.95 -1.91
C LEU A 122 -14.15 -13.71 -1.12
N VAL A 123 -14.82 -14.68 -1.76
CA VAL A 123 -15.79 -15.57 -1.12
C VAL A 123 -15.20 -16.19 0.15
N SER A 124 -13.97 -16.70 0.07
CA SER A 124 -13.29 -17.30 1.21
C SER A 124 -13.05 -16.31 2.37
N CYS A 125 -12.75 -15.04 2.06
CA CYS A 125 -12.59 -14.00 3.09
C CYS A 125 -13.91 -13.72 3.81
N PHE A 126 -15.01 -13.58 3.07
CA PHE A 126 -16.33 -13.29 3.64
C PHE A 126 -16.93 -14.48 4.38
N GLN A 127 -16.81 -15.70 3.85
CA GLN A 127 -17.27 -16.92 4.54
C GLN A 127 -16.46 -17.24 5.80
N GLY A 128 -15.15 -17.02 5.74
CA GLY A 128 -14.26 -17.25 6.87
C GLY A 128 -14.14 -16.05 7.83
N GLU A 129 -14.82 -14.93 7.54
CA GLU A 129 -14.74 -13.66 8.26
C GLU A 129 -13.30 -13.23 8.59
N ASN A 130 -12.40 -13.37 7.60
CA ASN A 130 -10.97 -13.12 7.79
C ASN A 130 -10.30 -12.58 6.53
N THR A 131 -9.01 -12.25 6.64
CA THR A 131 -8.20 -11.64 5.58
C THR A 131 -7.24 -12.62 4.91
N LYS A 132 -7.23 -13.89 5.31
CA LYS A 132 -6.16 -14.84 4.94
C LYS A 132 -6.04 -15.03 3.43
N ALA A 133 -7.17 -15.25 2.75
CA ALA A 133 -7.15 -15.47 1.30
C ALA A 133 -6.76 -14.21 0.52
N LEU A 134 -7.08 -13.01 1.02
CA LEU A 134 -6.58 -11.75 0.48
C LEU A 134 -5.06 -11.64 0.59
N LEU A 135 -4.50 -11.97 1.77
CA LEU A 135 -3.05 -11.92 1.98
C LEU A 135 -2.30 -12.88 1.04
N GLU A 136 -2.80 -14.10 0.89
CA GLU A 136 -2.25 -15.11 -0.04
C GLU A 136 -2.35 -14.66 -1.49
N LYS A 137 -3.50 -14.11 -1.90
CA LYS A 137 -3.70 -13.59 -3.26
C LYS A 137 -2.78 -12.40 -3.55
N GLU A 138 -2.62 -11.48 -2.60
CA GLU A 138 -1.73 -10.34 -2.73
C GLU A 138 -0.27 -10.78 -2.87
N GLU A 139 0.17 -11.79 -2.12
CA GLU A 139 1.53 -12.31 -2.18
C GLU A 139 1.85 -12.95 -3.54
N ALA A 140 0.91 -13.74 -4.06
CA ALA A 140 1.02 -14.37 -5.37
C ALA A 140 1.11 -13.31 -6.48
N LEU A 141 0.18 -12.35 -6.48
CA LEU A 141 0.17 -11.27 -7.47
C LEU A 141 1.40 -10.37 -7.38
N PHE A 142 1.87 -10.07 -6.16
CA PHE A 142 3.09 -9.29 -5.98
C PHE A 142 4.31 -10.01 -6.56
N SER A 143 4.42 -11.32 -6.35
CA SER A 143 5.50 -12.14 -6.91
C SER A 143 5.44 -12.18 -8.44
N GLU A 144 4.26 -12.39 -9.04
CA GLU A 144 4.06 -12.33 -10.50
C GLU A 144 4.49 -10.98 -11.09
N LEU A 145 4.06 -9.88 -10.47
CA LEU A 145 4.35 -8.52 -10.93
C LEU A 145 5.82 -8.15 -10.76
N ARG A 146 6.48 -8.67 -9.71
CA ARG A 146 7.91 -8.50 -9.49
C ARG A 146 8.73 -9.26 -10.53
N ASP A 147 8.34 -10.47 -10.87
CA ASP A 147 9.12 -11.41 -11.69
C ASP A 147 8.82 -11.28 -13.21
N GLY A 148 7.90 -10.38 -13.59
CA GLY A 148 7.83 -9.82 -14.96
C GLY A 148 6.60 -10.17 -15.78
N ASP A 149 5.61 -10.90 -15.25
CA ASP A 149 4.38 -11.22 -15.97
C ASP A 149 3.36 -10.07 -15.83
N GLY A 150 3.69 -8.92 -16.46
CA GLY A 150 2.90 -7.68 -16.35
C GLY A 150 3.58 -6.38 -16.80
N GLY A 151 4.79 -6.42 -17.35
CA GLY A 151 5.40 -5.26 -18.04
C GLY A 151 6.10 -4.22 -17.15
N VAL A 152 6.16 -4.41 -15.84
CA VAL A 152 7.00 -3.59 -14.94
C VAL A 152 8.15 -4.43 -14.44
N SER A 153 9.27 -4.41 -15.17
CA SER A 153 10.55 -4.88 -14.63
C SER A 153 10.93 -3.93 -13.50
N VAL A 154 10.51 -4.23 -12.28
CA VAL A 154 10.90 -3.44 -11.11
C VAL A 154 12.42 -3.42 -11.07
N VAL A 155 12.98 -2.21 -11.12
CA VAL A 155 14.40 -1.95 -11.35
C VAL A 155 15.26 -2.71 -10.35
N GLY A 156 15.89 -3.79 -10.81
CA GLY A 156 16.96 -4.51 -10.11
C GLY A 156 16.48 -5.61 -9.16
N GLU A 157 16.90 -6.83 -9.47
CA GLU A 157 16.87 -8.03 -8.63
C GLU A 157 16.96 -7.69 -7.11
N GLY A 158 15.83 -7.78 -6.39
CA GLY A 158 15.79 -7.74 -4.92
C GLY A 158 15.78 -6.36 -4.23
N ARG A 159 15.48 -5.25 -4.93
CA ARG A 159 15.39 -3.92 -4.28
C ARG A 159 14.02 -3.59 -3.69
N VAL A 160 13.01 -4.42 -3.89
CA VAL A 160 11.64 -4.20 -3.41
C VAL A 160 11.13 -5.35 -2.56
N GLN A 161 10.29 -5.04 -1.57
CA GLN A 161 9.68 -6.05 -0.72
C GLN A 161 8.24 -5.67 -0.33
N LEU A 162 7.34 -6.65 -0.36
CA LEU A 162 6.02 -6.55 0.26
C LEU A 162 6.15 -6.85 1.75
N VAL A 163 5.65 -5.94 2.58
CA VAL A 163 5.77 -6.00 4.04
C VAL A 163 4.39 -5.93 4.64
N ARG A 164 4.07 -6.88 5.53
CA ARG A 164 2.77 -6.96 6.19
C ARG A 164 2.79 -6.16 7.49
N ALA A 165 1.91 -5.18 7.58
CA ALA A 165 1.59 -4.51 8.84
C ALA A 165 0.44 -5.24 9.54
N GLU A 166 0.48 -5.27 10.87
CA GLU A 166 -0.56 -5.90 11.68
C GLU A 166 -1.86 -5.10 11.69
N SER A 167 -1.79 -3.78 11.45
CA SER A 167 -2.96 -2.89 11.53
C SER A 167 -3.01 -1.88 10.38
N PRO A 168 -4.15 -1.77 9.66
CA PRO A 168 -4.38 -0.69 8.71
C PRO A 168 -4.29 0.70 9.34
N ASP A 169 -4.68 0.85 10.62
CA ASP A 169 -4.62 2.14 11.31
C ASP A 169 -3.18 2.59 11.51
N ALA A 170 -2.25 1.66 11.72
CA ALA A 170 -0.83 1.99 11.84
C ALA A 170 -0.24 2.47 10.50
N VAL A 171 -0.68 1.88 9.38
CA VAL A 171 -0.32 2.36 8.02
C VAL A 171 -0.86 3.78 7.78
N LYS A 172 -2.11 4.04 8.16
CA LYS A 172 -2.74 5.37 8.06
C LYS A 172 -2.03 6.40 8.93
N GLN A 173 -1.67 6.07 10.17
CA GLN A 173 -0.94 6.97 11.05
C GLN A 173 0.43 7.35 10.47
N LEU A 174 1.16 6.41 9.88
CA LEU A 174 2.43 6.72 9.21
C LEU A 174 2.25 7.67 8.03
N TRP A 175 1.20 7.45 7.23
CA TRP A 175 0.84 8.34 6.15
C TRP A 175 0.52 9.75 6.65
N GLU A 176 -0.28 9.88 7.71
CA GLU A 176 -0.64 11.17 8.30
C GLU A 176 0.56 11.90 8.91
N GLN A 177 1.44 11.19 9.62
CA GLN A 177 2.69 11.75 10.17
C GLN A 177 3.60 12.29 9.07
N ALA A 178 3.69 11.58 7.94
CA ALA A 178 4.45 12.04 6.79
C ALA A 178 3.88 13.34 6.20
N LEU A 179 2.56 13.44 6.07
CA LEU A 179 1.90 14.66 5.60
C LEU A 179 2.06 15.84 6.56
N GLU A 180 2.05 15.59 7.87
CA GLU A 180 2.27 16.65 8.87
C GLU A 180 3.70 17.20 8.82
N PHE A 181 4.68 16.32 8.60
CA PHE A 181 6.08 16.72 8.41
C PHE A 181 6.26 17.62 7.17
N GLU A 182 5.63 17.28 6.04
CA GLU A 182 5.66 18.11 4.84
C GLU A 182 5.08 19.51 5.07
N LYS A 183 3.94 19.59 5.77
CA LYS A 183 3.32 20.88 6.10
C LYS A 183 4.22 21.74 6.97
N ARG A 184 4.91 21.14 7.93
CA ARG A 184 5.85 21.85 8.79
C ARG A 184 7.06 22.37 8.01
N GLU A 185 7.66 21.57 7.13
CA GLU A 185 8.76 22.03 6.28
C GLU A 185 8.33 23.18 5.37
N SER A 186 7.14 23.12 4.77
CA SER A 186 6.65 24.22 3.92
C SER A 186 6.43 25.54 4.67
N CYS A 187 6.14 25.50 5.98
CA CYS A 187 5.99 26.71 6.78
C CYS A 187 7.31 27.41 7.09
N TYR A 188 8.46 26.72 7.01
CA TYR A 188 9.77 27.34 7.25
C TYR A 188 10.40 27.94 5.99
N ASP A 189 9.89 27.61 4.80
CA ASP A 189 10.34 28.21 3.54
C ASP A 189 9.66 29.57 3.27
N GLU A 190 8.51 29.87 3.87
CA GLU A 190 7.78 31.14 3.64
C GLU A 190 8.20 32.30 4.57
N ASP A 191 8.88 32.02 5.70
CA ASP A 191 9.29 33.05 6.67
C ASP A 191 10.73 33.58 6.45
N SER A 192 11.43 33.13 5.39
CA SER A 192 12.83 33.49 5.14
C SER A 192 13.03 34.68 4.18
N GLU A 193 11.97 35.29 3.64
CA GLU A 193 12.07 36.48 2.77
C GLU A 193 11.56 37.78 3.40
N ALA A 194 11.92 38.04 4.66
CA ALA A 194 11.63 39.32 5.32
C ALA A 194 12.83 39.90 6.07
N SER A 195 13.91 40.17 5.35
CA SER A 195 14.91 41.22 5.64
C SER A 195 15.95 41.10 4.53
N GLU A 196 16.07 42.06 3.62
CA GLU A 196 16.91 43.23 3.80
C GLU A 196 16.54 44.23 2.69
N ASP A 197 16.05 45.40 3.07
CA ASP A 197 16.27 46.64 2.30
C ASP A 197 15.95 47.82 3.23
N SER A 198 16.96 48.25 3.96
CA SER A 198 17.01 49.54 4.64
C SER A 198 18.46 49.97 4.70
N ASP A 199 18.90 50.69 3.67
CA ASP A 199 19.76 51.88 3.79
C ASP A 199 19.74 52.71 2.50
#